data_AF-A0A8I0BBV3-F1
#
_entry.id   AF-A0A8I0BBV3-F1
#
_cell.length_a   1.000
_cell.length_b   1.000
_cell.length_c   1.000
_cell.angle_alpha   90.00
_cell.angle_beta   90.00
_cell.angle_gamma   90.00
#
_symmetry.space_group_name_H-M   'P 1'
#
loop_
_entity.id
_entity.type
_entity.pdbx_description
1 polymer ?
#
loop_
_entity_poly.entity_id
_entity_poly.type
_entity_poly.pdbx_seq_one_letter_code
_entity_poly.pdbx_strand_id
1 'polypeptide(L)'
;MGIEFSTEVRQASTIFTEYRNTINIYTEDCDKDKKFYVTLLKRLLDDTNITINDIYPLGSCEEVVKACRNDKSTFPKLYIIDGDIYNMTTPKEREENLFVLDCYCIENYVIDEEAYYKVYDALDYKHGEEEIKQIVNYNKIMEAAIVPFMKLFRYFSISQELLDRFQVKHATCFLSKVGEIDNLSIDKEIAEISSQLKNKGITDQELDEIIKDKGHLFPDCYDSLLRYVSGKDYLIPYICNFSDKKLSLSLGLTKENWKYQYSKYCKLDRLSNLKTAIKDAVK
;
A
#
# COMPACT_ATOMS: atom_id res chain seq x y z
N MET A 1 -20.26 12.04 -19.47
CA MET A 1 -20.59 12.36 -18.06
C MET A 1 -21.41 11.20 -17.54
N GLY A 2 -20.79 10.34 -16.73
CA GLY A 2 -21.50 9.26 -16.03
C GLY A 2 -22.25 9.84 -14.83
N ILE A 3 -23.36 9.20 -14.45
CA ILE A 3 -24.05 9.51 -13.20
C ILE A 3 -23.16 8.99 -12.07
N GLU A 4 -22.73 9.87 -11.18
CA GLU A 4 -22.01 9.49 -9.97
C GLU A 4 -23.05 9.13 -8.89
N PHE A 5 -23.03 7.87 -8.44
CA PHE A 5 -23.99 7.35 -7.47
C PHE A 5 -23.46 7.53 -6.04
N SER A 6 -24.33 7.81 -5.08
CA SER A 6 -23.95 7.87 -3.67
C SER A 6 -23.43 6.52 -3.17
N THR A 7 -22.66 6.53 -2.08
CA THR A 7 -22.12 5.31 -1.46
C THR A 7 -23.22 4.34 -1.03
N GLU A 8 -24.35 4.84 -0.52
CA GLU A 8 -25.51 4.02 -0.17
C GLU A 8 -26.11 3.34 -1.42
N VAL A 9 -26.18 4.04 -2.55
CA VAL A 9 -26.67 3.47 -3.82
C VAL A 9 -25.68 2.43 -4.36
N ARG A 10 -24.37 2.70 -4.30
CA ARG A 10 -23.31 1.76 -4.70
C ARG A 10 -23.39 0.48 -3.85
N GLN A 11 -23.53 0.60 -2.53
CA GLN A 11 -23.67 -0.54 -1.63
C GLN A 11 -24.98 -1.32 -1.88
N ALA A 12 -26.12 -0.64 -2.01
CA ALA A 12 -27.39 -1.30 -2.30
C ALA A 12 -27.38 -2.05 -3.64
N SER A 13 -26.64 -1.55 -4.63
CA SER A 13 -26.52 -2.21 -5.94
C SER A 13 -25.84 -3.58 -5.87
N THR A 14 -25.05 -3.84 -4.83
CA THR A 14 -24.31 -5.09 -4.67
C THR A 14 -25.22 -6.30 -4.47
N ILE A 15 -26.42 -6.10 -3.89
CA ILE A 15 -27.45 -7.14 -3.70
C ILE A 15 -27.77 -7.86 -5.01
N PHE A 16 -27.80 -7.14 -6.13
CA PHE A 16 -28.07 -7.72 -7.45
C PHE A 16 -26.93 -8.58 -7.99
N THR A 17 -25.78 -8.59 -7.33
CA THR A 17 -24.56 -9.31 -7.75
C THR A 17 -23.99 -10.23 -6.67
N GLU A 18 -24.63 -10.32 -5.50
CA GLU A 18 -24.19 -11.17 -4.38
C GLU A 18 -23.97 -12.62 -4.80
N TYR A 19 -24.81 -13.14 -5.72
CA TYR A 19 -24.69 -14.51 -6.25
C TYR A 19 -23.34 -14.83 -6.93
N ARG A 20 -22.52 -13.81 -7.24
CA ARG A 20 -21.19 -13.98 -7.84
C ARG A 20 -20.12 -14.31 -6.79
N ASN A 21 -20.38 -14.01 -5.53
CA ASN A 21 -19.41 -14.09 -4.44
C ASN A 21 -19.96 -14.96 -3.29
N THR A 22 -19.07 -15.52 -2.48
CA THR A 22 -19.40 -16.10 -1.16
C THR A 22 -19.47 -15.03 -0.08
N ILE A 23 -18.77 -13.91 -0.29
CA ILE A 23 -18.66 -12.76 0.61
C ILE A 23 -18.52 -11.49 -0.22
N ASN A 24 -19.21 -10.42 0.16
CA ASN A 24 -18.99 -9.11 -0.44
C ASN A 24 -17.80 -8.42 0.21
N ILE A 25 -16.82 -8.02 -0.60
CA ILE A 25 -15.66 -7.26 -0.15
C ILE A 25 -15.80 -5.81 -0.60
N TYR A 26 -15.82 -4.89 0.35
CA TYR A 26 -15.88 -3.45 0.12
C TYR A 26 -14.51 -2.81 0.37
N THR A 27 -14.10 -1.84 -0.44
CA THR A 27 -12.74 -1.25 -0.37
C THR A 27 -12.76 0.27 -0.54
N GLU A 28 -11.67 0.93 -0.14
CA GLU A 28 -11.50 2.38 -0.35
C GLU A 28 -11.17 2.78 -1.80
N ASP A 29 -10.78 1.80 -2.61
CA ASP A 29 -10.24 2.04 -3.95
C ASP A 29 -11.32 2.44 -4.97
N CYS A 30 -10.99 2.35 -6.26
CA CYS A 30 -11.95 2.61 -7.32
C CYS A 30 -12.01 1.46 -8.34
N ASP A 31 -12.92 1.56 -9.31
CA ASP A 31 -13.23 0.46 -10.23
C ASP A 31 -12.02 -0.08 -11.01
N LYS A 32 -11.01 0.75 -11.27
CA LYS A 32 -9.77 0.33 -11.96
C LYS A 32 -8.96 -0.70 -11.16
N ASP A 33 -9.18 -0.78 -9.84
CA ASP A 33 -8.42 -1.62 -8.92
C ASP A 33 -9.07 -2.99 -8.72
N LYS A 34 -10.32 -3.18 -9.18
CA LYS A 34 -11.08 -4.44 -9.04
C LYS A 34 -10.30 -5.67 -9.50
N LYS A 35 -9.68 -5.58 -10.68
CA LYS A 35 -8.95 -6.70 -11.27
C LYS A 35 -7.75 -7.12 -10.42
N PHE A 36 -7.06 -6.14 -9.82
CA PHE A 36 -5.96 -6.37 -8.90
C PHE A 36 -6.45 -7.12 -7.65
N TYR A 37 -7.48 -6.61 -6.98
CA TYR A 37 -8.04 -7.24 -5.78
C TYR A 37 -8.56 -8.64 -6.05
N VAL A 38 -9.38 -8.83 -7.10
CA VAL A 38 -9.93 -10.15 -7.44
C VAL A 38 -8.81 -11.15 -7.73
N THR A 39 -7.73 -10.74 -8.42
CA THR A 39 -6.59 -11.61 -8.70
C THR A 39 -5.89 -12.02 -7.40
N LEU A 40 -5.60 -11.06 -6.52
CA LEU A 40 -4.92 -11.29 -5.25
C LEU A 40 -5.74 -12.19 -4.32
N LEU A 41 -7.02 -11.85 -4.12
CA LEU A 41 -7.90 -12.56 -3.19
C LEU A 41 -8.26 -13.96 -3.68
N LYS A 42 -8.43 -14.18 -5.00
CA LYS A 42 -8.62 -15.53 -5.54
C LYS A 42 -7.41 -16.42 -5.27
N ARG A 43 -6.19 -15.89 -5.41
CA ARG A 43 -4.97 -16.64 -5.06
C ARG A 43 -4.89 -16.89 -3.56
N LEU A 44 -5.28 -15.91 -2.73
CA LEU A 44 -5.26 -16.02 -1.27
C LEU A 44 -6.19 -17.13 -0.74
N LEU A 45 -7.30 -17.37 -1.43
CA LEU A 45 -8.39 -18.25 -1.01
C LEU A 45 -8.51 -19.53 -1.86
N ASP A 46 -7.50 -19.84 -2.68
CA ASP A 46 -7.51 -20.96 -3.62
C ASP A 46 -7.66 -22.35 -2.96
N ASP A 47 -7.23 -22.46 -1.71
CA ASP A 47 -7.36 -23.62 -0.83
C ASP A 47 -8.67 -23.65 -0.03
N THR A 48 -9.61 -22.76 -0.32
CA THR A 48 -10.91 -22.66 0.35
C THR A 48 -12.09 -22.86 -0.62
N ASN A 49 -13.31 -22.94 -0.09
CA ASN A 49 -14.54 -22.90 -0.86
C ASN A 49 -15.11 -21.48 -1.03
N ILE A 50 -14.36 -20.43 -0.63
CA ILE A 50 -14.80 -19.03 -0.71
C ILE A 50 -14.51 -18.50 -2.10
N THR A 51 -15.55 -18.08 -2.81
CA THR A 51 -15.45 -17.51 -4.15
C THR A 51 -15.54 -15.99 -4.11
N ILE A 52 -14.57 -15.29 -4.73
CA ILE A 52 -14.59 -13.83 -4.91
C ILE A 52 -14.38 -13.55 -6.40
N ASN A 53 -15.46 -13.20 -7.10
CA ASN A 53 -15.44 -12.82 -8.52
C ASN A 53 -15.54 -11.32 -8.74
N ASP A 54 -15.96 -10.56 -7.73
CA ASP A 54 -16.05 -9.10 -7.78
C ASP A 54 -15.72 -8.51 -6.41
N ILE A 55 -15.32 -7.24 -6.40
CA ILE A 55 -15.17 -6.43 -5.19
C ILE A 55 -15.89 -5.09 -5.39
N TYR A 56 -16.19 -4.37 -4.31
CA TYR A 56 -17.07 -3.20 -4.36
C TYR A 56 -16.37 -1.98 -3.77
N PRO A 57 -15.70 -1.17 -4.61
CA PRO A 57 -15.08 0.05 -4.17
C PRO A 57 -16.15 1.10 -3.78
N LEU A 58 -16.01 1.68 -2.59
CA LEU A 58 -16.99 2.62 -2.02
C LEU A 58 -16.47 4.06 -1.95
N GLY A 59 -15.20 4.31 -2.27
CA GLY A 59 -14.58 5.63 -2.15
C GLY A 59 -13.78 5.77 -0.86
N SER A 60 -13.70 6.96 -0.28
CA SER A 60 -12.83 7.25 0.87
C SER A 60 -12.99 6.33 2.10
N CYS A 61 -11.96 6.27 2.95
CA CYS A 61 -12.00 5.63 4.27
C CYS A 61 -13.26 5.97 5.07
N GLU A 62 -13.66 7.24 5.12
CA GLU A 62 -14.86 7.68 5.85
C GLU A 62 -16.15 7.05 5.29
N GLU A 63 -16.25 6.94 3.96
CA GLU A 63 -17.38 6.32 3.29
C GLU A 63 -17.44 4.82 3.54
N VAL A 64 -16.31 4.13 3.51
CA VAL A 64 -16.21 2.69 3.82
C VAL A 64 -16.62 2.42 5.28
N VAL A 65 -16.09 3.18 6.24
CA VAL A 65 -16.44 3.04 7.66
C VAL A 65 -17.92 3.35 7.91
N LYS A 66 -18.45 4.42 7.30
CA LYS A 66 -19.87 4.76 7.39
C LYS A 66 -20.75 3.66 6.78
N ALA A 67 -20.36 3.08 5.65
CA ALA A 67 -21.09 1.98 5.02
C ALA A 67 -21.08 0.74 5.92
N CYS A 68 -19.93 0.40 6.50
CA CYS A 68 -19.78 -0.72 7.45
C CYS A 68 -20.73 -0.58 8.64
N ARG A 69 -20.77 0.59 9.28
CA ARG A 69 -21.61 0.86 10.46
C ARG A 69 -23.11 0.83 10.17
N ASN A 70 -23.49 1.20 8.95
CA ASN A 70 -24.90 1.27 8.55
C ASN A 70 -25.40 -0.01 7.87
N ASP A 71 -24.52 -0.97 7.57
CA ASP A 71 -24.88 -2.19 6.86
C ASP A 71 -25.63 -3.17 7.78
N LYS A 72 -26.91 -3.39 7.45
CA LYS A 72 -27.80 -4.32 8.14
C LYS A 72 -27.99 -5.64 7.40
N SER A 73 -27.31 -5.84 6.26
CA SER A 73 -27.37 -7.08 5.49
C SER A 73 -26.91 -8.25 6.35
N THR A 74 -27.54 -9.41 6.21
CA THR A 74 -27.07 -10.66 6.83
C THR A 74 -26.15 -11.45 5.91
N PHE A 75 -25.95 -11.00 4.66
CA PHE A 75 -25.01 -11.63 3.74
C PHE A 75 -23.57 -11.43 4.24
N PRO A 76 -22.68 -12.43 4.16
CA PRO A 76 -21.28 -12.29 4.52
C PRO A 76 -20.63 -11.08 3.86
N LYS A 77 -19.88 -10.31 4.64
CA LYS A 77 -19.29 -9.05 4.18
C LYS A 77 -18.01 -8.69 4.92
N LEU A 78 -17.08 -8.04 4.24
CA LEU A 78 -15.89 -7.48 4.84
C LEU A 78 -15.56 -6.13 4.18
N TYR A 79 -15.27 -5.14 5.01
CA TYR A 79 -14.83 -3.81 4.60
C TYR A 79 -13.33 -3.72 4.83
N ILE A 80 -12.56 -3.39 3.79
CA ILE A 80 -11.10 -3.29 3.87
C ILE A 80 -10.72 -1.82 3.73
N ILE A 81 -9.94 -1.32 4.68
CA ILE A 81 -9.39 0.03 4.68
C ILE A 81 -7.86 0.02 4.75
N ASP A 82 -7.22 0.98 4.10
CA ASP A 82 -5.76 1.14 4.10
C ASP A 82 -5.29 1.52 5.52
N GLY A 83 -4.07 1.16 5.88
CA GLY A 83 -3.47 1.59 7.15
C GLY A 83 -2.95 3.02 7.13
N ASP A 84 -2.55 3.49 5.93
CA ASP A 84 -1.89 4.77 5.66
C ASP A 84 -0.78 5.10 6.68
N ILE A 85 -0.54 6.39 6.89
CA ILE A 85 0.34 6.89 7.94
C ILE A 85 -0.21 6.62 9.34
N TYR A 86 -1.49 6.28 9.48
CA TYR A 86 -2.14 6.01 10.76
C TYR A 86 -1.57 4.77 11.47
N ASN A 87 -1.00 3.82 10.71
CA ASN A 87 -0.22 2.72 11.26
C ASN A 87 1.04 3.19 12.03
N MET A 88 1.50 4.43 11.80
CA MET A 88 2.61 5.04 12.53
C MET A 88 2.19 6.10 13.54
N THR A 89 0.88 6.39 13.66
CA THR A 89 0.38 7.45 14.54
C THR A 89 -0.64 6.93 15.54
N THR A 90 -1.92 6.90 15.15
CA THR A 90 -3.03 6.37 15.93
C THR A 90 -3.72 5.31 15.10
N PRO A 91 -3.74 4.04 15.56
CA PRO A 91 -4.43 2.97 14.85
C PRO A 91 -5.91 3.33 14.57
N LYS A 92 -6.38 3.05 13.36
CA LYS A 92 -7.79 3.27 12.99
C LYS A 92 -8.71 2.40 13.88
N GLU A 93 -9.94 2.88 14.09
CA GLU A 93 -10.95 2.19 14.91
C GLU A 93 -11.24 0.78 14.39
N ARG A 94 -11.54 -0.13 15.32
CA ARG A 94 -11.92 -1.52 15.00
C ARG A 94 -13.43 -1.64 15.12
N GLU A 95 -14.04 -2.20 14.08
CA GLU A 95 -15.46 -2.48 14.02
C GLU A 95 -15.66 -3.92 13.52
N GLU A 96 -16.80 -4.52 13.84
CA GLU A 96 -17.16 -5.82 13.29
C GLU A 96 -17.21 -5.73 11.75
N ASN A 97 -16.61 -6.71 11.07
CA ASN A 97 -16.49 -6.76 9.61
C ASN A 97 -15.67 -5.62 8.97
N LEU A 98 -15.00 -4.77 9.76
CA LEU A 98 -14.02 -3.79 9.28
C LEU A 98 -12.59 -4.31 9.51
N PHE A 99 -11.85 -4.48 8.42
CA PHE A 99 -10.47 -4.91 8.42
C PHE A 99 -9.55 -3.76 8.01
N VAL A 100 -8.72 -3.32 8.94
CA VAL A 100 -7.66 -2.34 8.69
C VAL A 100 -6.40 -3.07 8.31
N LEU A 101 -5.80 -2.72 7.17
CA LEU A 101 -4.52 -3.29 6.76
C LEU A 101 -3.41 -2.89 7.74
N ASP A 102 -2.60 -3.87 8.16
CA ASP A 102 -1.47 -3.63 9.06
C ASP A 102 -0.25 -3.02 8.34
N CYS A 103 -0.35 -2.81 7.03
CA CYS A 103 0.59 -2.09 6.19
C CYS A 103 -0.03 -0.79 5.65
N TYR A 104 0.80 0.11 5.11
CA TYR A 104 0.38 1.42 4.60
C TYR A 104 -0.78 1.29 3.61
N CYS A 105 -0.66 0.41 2.61
CA CYS A 105 -1.76 0.10 1.70
C CYS A 105 -1.68 -1.34 1.20
N ILE A 106 -2.70 -1.79 0.46
CA ILE A 106 -2.73 -3.16 -0.08
C ILE A 106 -1.56 -3.48 -1.02
N GLU A 107 -1.03 -2.48 -1.75
CA GLU A 107 0.11 -2.67 -2.65
C GLU A 107 1.38 -3.10 -1.90
N ASN A 108 1.49 -2.79 -0.61
CA ASN A 108 2.62 -3.21 0.20
C ASN A 108 2.75 -4.75 0.28
N TYR A 109 1.64 -5.48 0.18
CA TYR A 109 1.64 -6.94 0.29
C TYR A 109 2.11 -7.66 -0.97
N VAL A 110 2.08 -7.00 -2.14
CA VAL A 110 2.47 -7.63 -3.41
C VAL A 110 3.93 -7.45 -3.78
N ILE A 111 4.69 -6.72 -2.93
CA ILE A 111 6.10 -6.44 -3.13
C ILE A 111 6.92 -7.51 -2.42
N ASP A 112 7.56 -8.36 -3.22
CA ASP A 112 8.57 -9.31 -2.78
C ASP A 112 9.51 -9.68 -3.94
N GLU A 113 10.62 -10.34 -3.59
CA GLU A 113 11.68 -10.72 -4.53
C GLU A 113 11.19 -11.65 -5.66
N GLU A 114 10.35 -12.63 -5.33
CA GLU A 114 9.86 -13.61 -6.30
C GLU A 114 8.92 -12.94 -7.30
N ALA A 115 8.03 -12.08 -6.81
CA ALA A 115 7.16 -11.29 -7.66
C ALA A 115 7.96 -10.37 -8.58
N TYR A 116 8.99 -9.69 -8.07
CA TYR A 116 9.86 -8.82 -8.86
C TYR A 116 10.46 -9.55 -10.06
N TYR A 117 11.17 -10.65 -9.82
CA TYR A 117 11.86 -11.35 -10.91
C TYR A 117 10.90 -11.98 -11.92
N LYS A 118 9.79 -12.59 -11.47
CA LYS A 118 8.78 -13.17 -12.37
C LYS A 118 8.06 -12.12 -13.20
N VAL A 119 7.75 -10.95 -12.61
CA VAL A 119 7.11 -9.86 -13.34
C VAL A 119 8.05 -9.28 -14.39
N TYR A 120 9.31 -9.03 -14.04
CA TYR A 120 10.28 -8.51 -15.00
C TYR A 120 10.59 -9.53 -16.10
N ASP A 121 10.78 -10.81 -15.80
CA ASP A 121 10.94 -11.85 -16.83
C ASP A 121 9.76 -11.91 -17.81
N ALA A 122 8.53 -11.72 -17.31
CA ALA A 122 7.33 -11.73 -18.15
C ALA A 122 7.14 -10.47 -19.01
N LEU A 123 7.74 -9.34 -18.63
CA LEU A 123 7.52 -8.03 -19.26
C LEU A 123 8.74 -7.52 -20.04
N ASP A 124 9.94 -7.93 -19.63
CA ASP A 124 11.19 -7.56 -20.26
C ASP A 124 11.39 -8.39 -21.53
N TYR A 125 11.33 -7.71 -22.68
CA TYR A 125 11.54 -8.33 -23.98
C TYR A 125 13.03 -8.44 -24.37
N LYS A 126 13.94 -7.93 -23.53
CA LYS A 126 15.39 -7.85 -23.78
C LYS A 126 16.18 -8.86 -22.94
N HIS A 127 15.82 -9.04 -21.67
CA HIS A 127 16.57 -9.86 -20.72
C HIS A 127 15.71 -10.99 -20.16
N GLY A 128 16.31 -12.16 -19.94
CA GLY A 128 15.67 -13.25 -19.19
C GLY A 128 15.91 -13.13 -17.68
N GLU A 129 15.16 -13.90 -16.89
CA GLU A 129 15.22 -13.88 -15.41
C GLU A 129 16.65 -13.92 -14.84
N GLU A 130 17.50 -14.83 -15.33
CA GLU A 130 18.87 -14.99 -14.83
C GLU A 130 19.78 -13.79 -15.16
N GLU A 131 19.58 -13.15 -16.31
CA GLU A 131 20.28 -11.91 -16.66
C GLU A 131 19.79 -10.75 -15.79
N ILE A 132 18.48 -10.66 -15.54
CA ILE A 132 17.89 -9.65 -14.65
C ILE A 132 18.46 -9.79 -13.24
N LYS A 133 18.61 -11.01 -12.70
CA LYS A 133 19.25 -11.25 -11.39
C LYS A 133 20.70 -10.80 -11.33
N GLN A 134 21.44 -10.90 -12.44
CA GLN A 134 22.82 -10.45 -12.53
C GLN A 134 22.94 -8.93 -12.60
N ILE A 135 22.03 -8.26 -13.32
CA ILE A 135 22.03 -6.80 -13.47
C ILE A 135 21.45 -6.13 -12.22
N VAL A 136 20.38 -6.70 -11.67
CA VAL A 136 19.58 -6.12 -10.60
C VAL A 136 19.45 -7.09 -9.42
N ASN A 137 20.08 -6.72 -8.30
CA ASN A 137 19.91 -7.40 -7.03
C ASN A 137 18.79 -6.75 -6.23
N TYR A 138 17.62 -7.41 -6.21
CA TYR A 138 16.41 -6.91 -5.53
C TYR A 138 16.67 -6.57 -4.06
N ASN A 139 17.32 -7.47 -3.32
CA ASN A 139 17.58 -7.28 -1.89
C ASN A 139 18.44 -6.02 -1.64
N LYS A 140 19.48 -5.79 -2.45
CA LYS A 140 20.31 -4.58 -2.34
C LYS A 140 19.54 -3.29 -2.62
N ILE A 141 18.61 -3.30 -3.58
CA ILE A 141 17.75 -2.15 -3.88
C ILE A 141 16.89 -1.83 -2.67
N MET A 142 16.22 -2.84 -2.12
CA MET A 142 15.33 -2.66 -1.00
C MET A 142 16.09 -2.24 0.26
N GLU A 143 17.27 -2.83 0.52
CA GLU A 143 18.17 -2.42 1.61
C GLU A 143 18.56 -0.94 1.52
N ALA A 144 18.87 -0.44 0.31
CA ALA A 144 19.21 0.96 0.09
C ALA A 144 18.03 1.92 0.41
N ALA A 145 16.79 1.43 0.34
CA ALA A 145 15.59 2.21 0.65
C ALA A 145 15.20 2.25 2.12
N ILE A 146 15.68 1.31 2.95
CA ILE A 146 15.26 1.18 4.35
C ILE A 146 15.46 2.49 5.11
N VAL A 147 16.72 2.90 5.31
CA VAL A 147 17.02 4.06 6.17
C VAL A 147 16.41 5.36 5.61
N PRO A 148 16.57 5.71 4.32
CA PRO A 148 16.09 6.99 3.82
C PRO A 148 14.56 7.13 3.87
N PHE A 149 13.82 6.11 3.42
CA PHE A 149 12.36 6.19 3.41
C PHE A 149 11.75 6.01 4.79
N MET A 150 12.30 5.15 5.65
CA MET A 150 11.84 5.04 7.03
C MET A 150 12.07 6.34 7.82
N LYS A 151 13.22 7.00 7.62
CA LYS A 151 13.46 8.34 8.20
C LYS A 151 12.39 9.32 7.74
N LEU A 152 12.14 9.40 6.44
CA LEU A 152 11.15 10.32 5.88
C LEU A 152 9.73 10.07 6.39
N PHE A 153 9.29 8.80 6.43
CA PHE A 153 7.95 8.44 6.90
C PHE A 153 7.76 8.68 8.41
N ARG A 154 8.82 8.54 9.22
CA ARG A 154 8.77 8.99 10.63
C ARG A 154 8.48 10.49 10.73
N TYR A 155 9.14 11.32 9.93
CA TYR A 155 8.85 12.77 9.87
C TYR A 155 7.43 13.07 9.38
N PHE A 156 6.94 12.36 8.35
CA PHE A 156 5.55 12.49 7.92
C PHE A 156 4.56 12.10 9.03
N SER A 157 4.84 11.05 9.80
CA SER A 157 3.98 10.64 10.91
C SER A 157 3.88 11.71 12.01
N ILE A 158 5.01 12.36 12.35
CA ILE A 158 5.06 13.45 13.32
C ILE A 158 4.33 14.68 12.80
N SER A 159 4.51 15.01 11.51
CA SER A 159 3.78 16.09 10.86
C SER A 159 2.27 15.84 10.91
N GLN A 160 1.82 14.60 10.68
CA GLN A 160 0.41 14.26 10.80
C GLN A 160 -0.10 14.40 12.24
N GLU A 161 0.61 13.86 13.23
CA GLU A 161 0.21 13.93 14.64
C GLU A 161 0.17 15.36 15.18
N LEU A 162 1.21 16.14 14.87
CA LEU A 162 1.41 17.43 15.49
C LEU A 162 0.87 18.57 14.66
N LEU A 163 0.72 18.46 13.34
CA LEU A 163 0.26 19.56 12.49
C LEU A 163 -1.08 19.27 11.80
N ASP A 164 -1.59 18.03 11.85
CA ASP A 164 -2.66 17.54 10.98
C ASP A 164 -2.38 17.85 9.50
N ARG A 165 -1.09 17.74 9.14
CA ARG A 165 -0.59 17.96 7.78
C ARG A 165 0.13 16.72 7.33
N PHE A 166 -0.54 15.98 6.47
CA PHE A 166 0.05 14.87 5.73
C PHE A 166 -0.11 15.11 4.23
N GLN A 167 1.01 15.36 3.57
CA GLN A 167 1.07 15.42 2.13
C GLN A 167 2.25 14.58 1.64
N VAL A 168 1.92 13.48 0.99
CA VAL A 168 2.92 12.56 0.45
C VAL A 168 3.34 13.03 -0.93
N LYS A 169 4.61 13.40 -1.09
CA LYS A 169 5.22 13.56 -2.41
C LYS A 169 5.51 12.18 -3.01
N HIS A 170 5.40 12.06 -4.32
CA HIS A 170 5.70 10.82 -5.04
C HIS A 170 7.21 10.48 -4.95
N ALA A 171 7.59 9.20 -4.87
CA ALA A 171 9.00 8.79 -4.72
C ALA A 171 9.94 9.39 -5.75
N THR A 172 9.47 9.64 -6.97
CA THR A 172 10.28 10.24 -8.05
C THR A 172 10.85 11.62 -7.70
N CYS A 173 10.28 12.33 -6.73
CA CYS A 173 10.85 13.58 -6.21
C CYS A 173 12.16 13.35 -5.43
N PHE A 174 12.40 12.12 -5.00
CA PHE A 174 13.52 11.71 -4.17
C PHE A 174 14.51 10.78 -4.88
N LEU A 175 14.43 10.69 -6.20
CA LEU A 175 15.31 9.87 -7.01
C LEU A 175 16.23 10.74 -7.88
N SER A 176 17.47 10.32 -7.98
CA SER A 176 18.44 10.83 -8.93
C SER A 176 18.06 10.46 -10.38
N LYS A 177 18.74 11.07 -11.36
CA LYS A 177 18.53 10.78 -12.79
C LYS A 177 18.80 9.32 -13.17
N VAL A 178 19.56 8.59 -12.36
CA VAL A 178 19.90 7.17 -12.55
C VAL A 178 19.00 6.23 -11.75
N GLY A 179 17.96 6.75 -11.10
CA GLY A 179 16.96 5.96 -10.35
C GLY A 179 17.37 5.57 -8.93
N GLU A 180 18.55 6.00 -8.48
CA GLU A 180 19.01 5.82 -7.10
C GLU A 180 18.43 6.90 -6.18
N ILE A 181 18.24 6.59 -4.90
CA ILE A 181 17.69 7.52 -3.91
C ILE A 181 18.64 8.72 -3.72
N ASP A 182 18.10 9.93 -3.84
CA ASP A 182 18.81 11.18 -3.59
C ASP A 182 18.60 11.64 -2.14
N ASN A 183 19.53 11.29 -1.27
CA ASN A 183 19.48 11.67 0.15
C ASN A 183 19.41 13.19 0.37
N LEU A 184 19.97 14.02 -0.55
CA LEU A 184 19.89 15.47 -0.41
C LEU A 184 18.47 15.99 -0.57
N SER A 185 17.68 15.38 -1.44
CA SER A 185 16.27 15.72 -1.63
C SER A 185 15.42 15.29 -0.42
N ILE A 186 15.72 14.14 0.19
CA ILE A 186 15.08 13.66 1.40
C ILE A 186 15.39 14.58 2.59
N ASP A 187 16.65 14.95 2.78
CA ASP A 187 17.04 15.83 3.87
C ASP A 187 16.45 17.24 3.73
N LYS A 188 16.23 17.72 2.50
CA LYS A 188 15.50 18.98 2.24
C LYS A 188 14.03 18.88 2.66
N GLU A 189 13.35 17.79 2.34
CA GLU A 189 11.97 17.54 2.75
C GLU A 189 11.85 17.50 4.27
N ILE A 190 12.77 16.77 4.92
CA ILE A 190 12.84 16.68 6.37
C ILE A 190 13.07 18.06 6.98
N ALA A 191 13.99 18.86 6.44
CA ALA A 191 14.23 20.22 6.92
C ALA A 191 13.00 21.12 6.77
N GLU A 192 12.21 20.96 5.71
CA GLU A 192 10.95 21.68 5.52
C GLU A 192 9.93 21.29 6.61
N ILE A 193 9.74 19.99 6.86
CA ILE A 193 8.86 19.49 7.93
C ILE A 193 9.33 19.99 9.29
N SER A 194 10.63 19.88 9.60
CA SER A 194 11.20 20.38 10.86
C SER A 194 10.97 21.87 11.04
N SER A 195 11.11 22.68 9.99
CA SER A 195 10.81 24.12 10.03
C SER A 195 9.34 24.39 10.36
N GLN A 196 8.42 23.62 9.77
CA GLN A 196 6.98 23.73 10.08
C GLN A 196 6.66 23.35 11.53
N LEU A 197 7.30 22.31 12.06
CA LEU A 197 7.15 21.89 13.46
C LEU A 197 7.69 22.96 14.43
N LYS A 198 8.86 23.55 14.13
CA LYS A 198 9.42 24.66 14.92
C LYS A 198 8.51 25.88 14.95
N ASN A 199 7.85 26.20 13.84
CA ASN A 199 6.88 27.30 13.78
C ASN A 199 5.65 27.05 14.68
N LYS A 200 5.36 25.79 15.04
CA LYS A 200 4.35 25.44 16.04
C LYS A 200 4.88 25.48 17.49
N GLY A 201 6.16 25.76 17.67
CA GLY A 201 6.80 25.86 18.98
C GLY A 201 7.54 24.60 19.44
N ILE A 202 7.69 23.59 18.57
CA ILE A 202 8.49 22.39 18.89
C ILE A 202 9.98 22.74 18.82
N THR A 203 10.70 22.51 19.90
CA THR A 203 12.14 22.74 19.97
C THR A 203 12.93 21.63 19.26
N ASP A 204 14.20 21.89 18.93
CA ASP A 204 15.08 20.87 18.35
C ASP A 204 15.26 19.66 19.28
N GLN A 205 15.37 19.91 20.59
CA GLN A 205 15.52 18.83 21.58
C GLN A 205 14.28 17.93 21.65
N GLU A 206 13.09 18.52 21.69
CA GLU A 206 11.82 17.76 21.68
C GLU A 206 11.67 16.95 20.38
N LEU A 207 12.01 17.54 19.23
CA LEU A 207 11.92 16.85 17.95
C LEU A 207 12.90 15.66 17.88
N ASP A 208 14.12 15.83 18.36
CA ASP A 208 15.13 14.76 18.41
C ASP A 208 14.66 13.60 19.30
N GLU A 209 14.02 13.90 20.44
CA GLU A 209 13.42 12.89 21.33
C GLU A 209 12.28 12.15 20.65
N ILE A 210 11.33 12.86 20.03
CA ILE A 210 10.19 12.25 19.31
C ILE A 210 10.70 11.35 18.17
N ILE A 211 11.69 11.80 17.39
CA ILE A 211 12.25 11.02 16.29
C ILE A 211 12.96 9.76 16.79
N LYS A 212 13.67 9.87 17.92
CA LYS A 212 14.32 8.72 18.56
C LYS A 212 13.28 7.69 19.01
N ASP A 213 12.21 8.13 19.66
CA ASP A 213 11.11 7.25 20.10
C ASP A 213 10.41 6.59 18.91
N LYS A 214 10.10 7.36 17.85
CA LYS A 214 9.58 6.81 16.59
C LYS A 214 10.55 5.80 15.97
N GLY A 215 11.87 6.01 16.08
CA GLY A 215 12.88 5.05 15.62
C GLY A 215 12.90 3.74 16.40
N HIS A 216 12.52 3.74 17.68
CA HIS A 216 12.36 2.53 18.48
C HIS A 216 11.06 1.77 18.13
N LEU A 217 9.97 2.49 17.87
CA LEU A 217 8.67 1.91 17.50
C LEU A 217 8.64 1.39 16.06
N PHE A 218 9.32 2.11 15.16
CA PHE A 218 9.35 1.87 13.72
C PHE A 218 10.80 1.74 13.24
N PRO A 219 11.48 0.62 13.59
CA PRO A 219 12.91 0.47 13.36
C PRO A 219 13.26 0.37 11.88
N ASP A 220 14.50 0.72 11.56
CA ASP A 220 15.03 0.63 10.19
C ASP A 220 15.32 -0.83 9.82
N CYS A 221 14.29 -1.54 9.36
CA CYS A 221 14.39 -2.91 8.86
C CYS A 221 13.46 -3.16 7.67
N TYR A 222 13.70 -4.28 6.98
CA TYR A 222 12.95 -4.65 5.77
C TYR A 222 11.44 -4.81 6.04
N ASP A 223 11.05 -5.43 7.16
CA ASP A 223 9.62 -5.56 7.55
C ASP A 223 8.98 -4.18 7.75
N SER A 224 9.68 -3.27 8.43
CA SER A 224 9.18 -1.91 8.66
C SER A 224 9.08 -1.10 7.36
N LEU A 225 10.05 -1.24 6.44
CA LEU A 225 9.97 -0.63 5.11
C LEU A 225 8.70 -1.10 4.38
N LEU A 226 8.48 -2.41 4.32
CA LEU A 226 7.31 -2.99 3.66
C LEU A 226 6.00 -2.75 4.41
N ARG A 227 6.03 -2.41 5.70
CA ARG A 227 4.83 -2.12 6.49
C ARG A 227 4.44 -0.65 6.42
N TYR A 228 5.38 0.27 6.58
CA TYR A 228 5.06 1.66 6.87
C TYR A 228 5.29 2.62 5.71
N VAL A 229 6.11 2.27 4.72
CA VAL A 229 6.35 3.11 3.54
C VAL A 229 5.34 2.76 2.46
N SER A 230 4.72 3.77 1.84
CA SER A 230 3.68 3.58 0.82
C SER A 230 4.12 2.68 -0.34
N GLY A 231 3.42 1.56 -0.54
CA GLY A 231 3.63 0.68 -1.70
C GLY A 231 3.33 1.39 -3.02
N LYS A 232 2.23 2.14 -3.07
CA LYS A 232 1.69 2.78 -4.29
C LYS A 232 2.45 4.04 -4.72
N ASP A 233 2.94 4.84 -3.78
CA ASP A 233 3.60 6.12 -4.08
C ASP A 233 5.11 6.11 -3.87
N TYR A 234 5.66 5.12 -3.14
CA TYR A 234 7.09 5.00 -2.89
C TYR A 234 7.70 3.73 -3.47
N LEU A 235 7.33 2.56 -2.95
CA LEU A 235 8.09 1.34 -3.20
C LEU A 235 7.97 0.87 -4.65
N ILE A 236 6.76 0.74 -5.19
CA ILE A 236 6.58 0.36 -6.61
C ILE A 236 7.23 1.39 -7.53
N PRO A 237 6.96 2.71 -7.42
CA PRO A 237 7.62 3.71 -8.25
C PRO A 237 9.15 3.70 -8.16
N TYR A 238 9.71 3.50 -6.97
CA TYR A 238 11.16 3.39 -6.76
C TYR A 238 11.74 2.18 -7.50
N ILE A 239 11.18 1.00 -7.27
CA ILE A 239 11.61 -0.25 -7.92
C ILE A 239 11.54 -0.10 -9.44
N CYS A 240 10.41 0.42 -9.96
CA CYS A 240 10.22 0.59 -11.39
C CYS A 240 11.24 1.56 -11.99
N ASN A 241 11.44 2.73 -11.38
CA ASN A 241 12.38 3.72 -11.91
C ASN A 241 13.83 3.21 -11.88
N PHE A 242 14.25 2.61 -10.75
CA PHE A 242 15.59 2.04 -10.63
C PHE A 242 15.82 0.96 -11.70
N SER A 243 14.88 0.03 -11.82
CA SER A 243 15.01 -1.13 -12.73
C SER A 243 14.96 -0.70 -14.19
N ASP A 244 14.07 0.22 -14.57
CA ASP A 244 14.01 0.77 -15.93
C ASP A 244 15.35 1.41 -16.32
N LYS A 245 16.04 2.09 -15.38
CA LYS A 245 17.37 2.67 -15.63
C LYS A 245 18.46 1.61 -15.72
N LYS A 246 18.52 0.64 -14.80
CA LYS A 246 19.58 -0.38 -14.78
C LYS A 246 19.45 -1.38 -15.92
N LEU A 247 18.23 -1.79 -16.25
CA LEU A 247 17.93 -2.68 -17.38
C LEU A 247 17.82 -1.93 -18.71
N SER A 248 17.91 -0.60 -18.72
CA SER A 248 17.69 0.20 -19.94
C SER A 248 16.36 -0.13 -20.63
N LEU A 249 15.29 -0.25 -19.83
CA LEU A 249 13.93 -0.54 -20.25
C LEU A 249 13.04 0.68 -20.18
N SER A 250 11.93 0.61 -20.92
CA SER A 250 10.84 1.57 -20.83
C SER A 250 9.53 0.81 -21.02
N LEU A 251 9.05 0.18 -19.96
CA LEU A 251 7.85 -0.66 -20.02
C LEU A 251 6.56 0.16 -20.15
N GLY A 252 6.57 1.44 -19.78
CA GLY A 252 5.46 2.38 -19.98
C GLY A 252 4.17 1.99 -19.26
N LEU A 253 4.26 1.17 -18.21
CA LEU A 253 3.11 0.66 -17.48
C LEU A 253 2.57 1.68 -16.48
N THR A 254 1.25 1.70 -16.31
CA THR A 254 0.59 2.49 -15.27
C THR A 254 0.76 1.84 -13.89
N LYS A 255 0.49 2.60 -12.82
CA LYS A 255 0.54 2.10 -11.44
C LYS A 255 -0.39 0.89 -11.23
N GLU A 256 -1.60 0.94 -11.81
CA GLU A 256 -2.60 -0.11 -11.74
C GLU A 256 -2.11 -1.40 -12.40
N ASN A 257 -1.43 -1.27 -13.55
CA ASN A 257 -0.87 -2.42 -14.22
C ASN A 257 0.27 -3.03 -13.39
N TRP A 258 1.18 -2.21 -12.84
CA TRP A 258 2.25 -2.71 -11.98
C TRP A 258 1.71 -3.53 -10.81
N LYS A 259 0.80 -2.99 -9.99
CA LYS A 259 0.25 -3.74 -8.85
C LYS A 259 -0.48 -5.01 -9.29
N TYR A 260 -1.19 -4.98 -10.42
CA TYR A 260 -1.81 -6.16 -10.99
C TYR A 260 -0.79 -7.24 -11.38
N GLN A 261 0.34 -6.89 -12.02
CA GLN A 261 1.36 -7.86 -12.39
C GLN A 261 2.00 -8.49 -11.15
N TYR A 262 2.37 -7.68 -10.16
CA TYR A 262 2.90 -8.16 -8.88
C TYR A 262 1.93 -9.12 -8.17
N SER A 263 0.62 -8.81 -8.19
CA SER A 263 -0.41 -9.64 -7.55
C SER A 263 -0.55 -11.06 -8.10
N LYS A 264 0.04 -11.37 -9.26
CA LYS A 264 0.01 -12.72 -9.85
C LYS A 264 1.04 -13.66 -9.26
N TYR A 265 2.14 -13.12 -8.76
CA TYR A 265 3.33 -13.89 -8.40
C TYR A 265 3.76 -13.68 -6.95
N CYS A 266 3.22 -12.67 -6.27
CA CYS A 266 3.60 -12.36 -4.90
C CYS A 266 3.32 -13.49 -3.92
N LYS A 267 4.15 -13.53 -2.87
CA LYS A 267 3.93 -14.38 -1.70
C LYS A 267 2.70 -13.89 -0.93
N LEU A 268 1.98 -14.82 -0.32
CA LEU A 268 0.69 -14.54 0.31
C LEU A 268 0.75 -14.61 1.84
N ASP A 269 1.90 -14.96 2.42
CA ASP A 269 2.06 -15.21 3.86
C ASP A 269 1.69 -13.99 4.71
N ARG A 270 2.04 -12.79 4.23
CA ARG A 270 1.74 -11.51 4.89
C ARG A 270 0.24 -11.17 4.87
N LEU A 271 -0.56 -11.81 4.02
CA LEU A 271 -2.02 -11.64 3.94
C LEU A 271 -2.79 -12.68 4.79
N SER A 272 -2.11 -13.48 5.61
CA SER A 272 -2.73 -14.50 6.47
C SER A 272 -3.79 -13.95 7.42
N ASN A 273 -3.59 -12.75 7.97
CA ASN A 273 -4.58 -12.08 8.82
C ASN A 273 -5.83 -11.70 8.03
N LEU A 274 -5.68 -11.18 6.82
CA LEU A 274 -6.81 -10.87 5.93
C LEU A 274 -7.56 -12.14 5.53
N LYS A 275 -6.84 -13.21 5.18
CA LYS A 275 -7.42 -14.52 4.88
C LYS A 275 -8.28 -15.04 6.04
N THR A 276 -7.77 -14.89 7.26
CA THR A 276 -8.50 -15.29 8.47
C THR A 276 -9.75 -14.45 8.67
N ALA A 277 -9.65 -13.12 8.53
CA ALA A 277 -10.79 -12.22 8.63
C ALA A 277 -11.89 -12.54 7.59
N ILE A 278 -11.51 -12.83 6.35
CA ILE A 278 -12.46 -13.25 5.30
C ILE A 278 -13.16 -14.56 5.68
N LYS A 279 -12.42 -15.55 6.20
CA LYS A 279 -13.00 -16.83 6.61
C LYS A 279 -13.93 -16.68 7.81
N ASP A 280 -13.62 -15.81 8.75
CA ASP A 280 -14.44 -15.57 9.91
C ASP A 280 -15.73 -14.80 9.56
N ALA A 281 -15.68 -13.89 8.59
CA ALA A 281 -16.84 -13.15 8.11
C ALA A 281 -17.84 -14.00 7.28
N VAL A 282 -17.47 -15.21 6.88
CA VAL A 282 -18.34 -16.17 6.16
C VAL A 282 -19.04 -17.16 7.10
N LYS A 283 -18.58 -17.29 8.35
CA LYS A 283 -19.17 -18.18 9.34
C LYS A 283 -20.49 -17.64 9.88
#